data_AF-A0A4S3JW25-F1
#
_entry.id   AF-A0A4S3JW25-F1
#
_cell.length_a   1.000
_cell.length_b   1.000
_cell.length_c   1.000
_cell.angle_alpha   90.00
_cell.angle_beta   90.00
_cell.angle_gamma   90.00
#
_symmetry.space_group_name_H-M   'P 1'
#
loop_
_entity.id
_entity.type
_entity.pdbx_description
1 polymer ?
#
loop_
_entity_poly.entity_id
_entity_poly.type
_entity_poly.pdbx_seq_one_letter_code
_entity_poly.pdbx_strand_id
1 'polypeptide(L)'
;MIEELYYIALPILNEPLSNESRDWRVSALALEAVALQAQQLREAFRPELMDALYPVLQLLASNNANLQTHAMACLNILTASCNYDSTSSMVIENVDYLVNSVALKLNTFDVSPYPPQVLFMMVKLCGARLIPYLDDLVDSIFGILDLYHGYPKLVEMMFKTLAAIVEEGTRSPSFLAIGGDQEGSSVDHHKERYKRLQVASLAEDLAAHKAKRTKYSENRSDEANEALSHPKRPWTMETTESDKPDREIVSLHDPVGDGESDEPLPPPQEPEDQEKPLGKSHNILIHIVKSIPSHLSSPSPYLRRSLLSILIQVSPILAAHENSFLPLINDMWPSVAARITFPSSFGSSSSSNTLMTRNSSDNVDDGYKSGFEEHDFKDEVYVTTMACKAIEEMCKNAGDFMASRVESEFPRWKRIYHRAWEKVSQDAEKAIERRSQQTKKAKEPDLLSSLGLSQSLSLTTVGAPSGARAFTPHHSLWRALLTLFMTLLTHVRLPLSMGDQICEFLGVWIAQFAGPEHYFFYHQQSTETNNRRDSKPPSSLQIDIDSVESAIRTMETWNADLTWFIFQKQRTQVLGLTAQTRTPQVPKMTEVDEGALKAWSMPGSGLKFVDLVF
;
A
#
# COMPACT_ATOMS: atom_id res chain seq x y z
N MET A 1 -32.35 -10.99 -46.60
CA MET A 1 -31.12 -10.26 -47.00
C MET A 1 -30.27 -9.91 -45.80
N ILE A 2 -30.79 -9.19 -44.79
CA ILE A 2 -30.01 -8.90 -43.56
C ILE A 2 -29.71 -10.21 -42.81
N GLU A 3 -30.70 -11.11 -42.68
CA GLU A 3 -30.50 -12.49 -42.16
C GLU A 3 -29.39 -13.25 -42.91
N GLU A 4 -29.41 -13.27 -44.25
CA GLU A 4 -28.36 -13.90 -45.08
C GLU A 4 -26.96 -13.30 -44.81
N LEU A 5 -26.88 -11.98 -44.66
CA LEU A 5 -25.63 -11.29 -44.32
C LEU A 5 -25.17 -11.65 -42.90
N TYR A 6 -26.09 -11.81 -41.94
CA TYR A 6 -25.80 -12.26 -40.59
C TYR A 6 -25.27 -13.71 -40.56
N TYR A 7 -25.90 -14.64 -41.28
CA TYR A 7 -25.42 -16.03 -41.42
C TYR A 7 -24.03 -16.13 -42.06
N ILE A 8 -23.66 -15.20 -42.94
CA ILE A 8 -22.30 -15.11 -43.51
C ILE A 8 -21.32 -14.42 -42.55
N ALA A 9 -21.78 -13.40 -41.81
CA ALA A 9 -20.96 -12.64 -40.87
C ALA A 9 -20.54 -13.46 -39.64
N LEU A 10 -21.46 -14.23 -39.05
CA LEU A 10 -21.23 -14.90 -37.77
C LEU A 10 -20.07 -15.94 -37.80
N PRO A 11 -19.89 -16.76 -38.87
CA PRO A 11 -18.70 -17.59 -39.03
C PRO A 11 -17.40 -16.78 -39.19
N ILE A 12 -17.44 -15.65 -39.90
CA ILE A 12 -16.28 -14.77 -40.11
C ILE A 12 -15.83 -14.12 -38.79
N LEU A 13 -16.77 -13.83 -37.90
CA LEU A 13 -16.50 -13.29 -36.56
C LEU A 13 -16.00 -14.37 -35.58
N ASN A 14 -16.47 -15.62 -35.71
CA ASN A 14 -16.07 -16.75 -34.85
C ASN A 14 -14.70 -17.35 -35.19
N GLU A 15 -14.17 -17.10 -36.39
CA GLU A 15 -12.84 -17.59 -36.79
C GLU A 15 -11.73 -16.90 -35.97
N PRO A 16 -10.74 -17.64 -35.44
CA PRO A 16 -9.72 -17.06 -34.58
C PRO A 16 -8.89 -15.98 -35.31
N LEU A 17 -8.60 -14.90 -34.58
CA LEU A 17 -7.83 -13.74 -35.03
C LEU A 17 -6.35 -14.03 -35.38
N SER A 18 -5.92 -15.29 -35.42
CA SER A 18 -4.56 -15.75 -35.72
C SER A 18 -4.06 -15.37 -37.12
N ASN A 19 -4.96 -14.95 -38.02
CA ASN A 19 -4.63 -14.52 -39.37
C ASN A 19 -4.48 -12.99 -39.45
N GLU A 20 -3.29 -12.47 -39.11
CA GLU A 20 -2.88 -11.07 -39.35
C GLU A 20 -2.99 -10.65 -40.84
N SER A 21 -3.21 -11.60 -41.74
CA SER A 21 -3.40 -11.44 -43.18
C SER A 21 -4.82 -11.07 -43.63
N ARG A 22 -5.83 -11.02 -42.74
CA ARG A 22 -7.18 -10.54 -43.09
C ARG A 22 -7.31 -9.02 -42.96
N ASP A 23 -7.89 -8.40 -43.98
CA ASP A 23 -8.32 -7.00 -43.91
C ASP A 23 -9.31 -6.79 -42.75
N TRP A 24 -8.91 -5.98 -41.76
CA TRP A 24 -9.74 -5.60 -40.60
C TRP A 24 -11.12 -5.04 -40.97
N ARG A 25 -11.25 -4.52 -42.21
CA ARG A 25 -12.50 -4.02 -42.80
C ARG A 25 -13.56 -5.11 -42.96
N VAL A 26 -13.16 -6.36 -43.24
CA VAL A 26 -14.11 -7.48 -43.39
C VAL A 26 -14.77 -7.80 -42.06
N SER A 27 -13.99 -7.86 -40.97
CA SER A 27 -14.51 -8.01 -39.61
C SER A 27 -15.35 -6.80 -39.17
N ALA A 28 -14.99 -5.57 -39.57
CA ALA A 28 -15.79 -4.38 -39.29
C ALA A 28 -17.17 -4.43 -40.00
N LEU A 29 -17.21 -4.79 -41.28
CA LEU A 29 -18.47 -4.97 -42.04
C LEU A 29 -19.32 -6.11 -41.46
N ALA A 30 -18.71 -7.18 -40.97
CA ALA A 30 -19.41 -8.26 -40.29
C ALA A 30 -20.03 -7.81 -38.95
N LEU A 31 -19.34 -6.96 -38.17
CA LEU A 31 -19.89 -6.32 -36.96
C LEU A 31 -21.06 -5.38 -37.29
N GLU A 32 -21.00 -4.65 -38.40
CA GLU A 32 -22.10 -3.81 -38.89
C GLU A 32 -23.32 -4.65 -39.32
N ALA A 33 -23.10 -5.78 -39.99
CA ALA A 33 -24.17 -6.72 -40.36
C ALA A 33 -24.90 -7.28 -39.12
N VAL A 34 -24.15 -7.66 -38.07
CA VAL A 34 -24.72 -8.09 -36.77
C VAL A 34 -25.50 -6.95 -36.10
N ALA A 35 -24.96 -5.73 -36.11
CA ALA A 35 -25.64 -4.56 -35.54
C ALA A 35 -26.96 -4.23 -36.28
N LEU A 36 -27.01 -4.40 -37.61
CA LEU A 36 -28.22 -4.22 -38.41
C LEU A 36 -29.27 -5.31 -38.15
N GLN A 37 -28.86 -6.57 -38.02
CA GLN A 37 -29.75 -7.69 -37.68
C GLN A 37 -30.42 -7.46 -36.32
N ALA A 38 -29.66 -7.04 -35.31
CA ALA A 38 -30.19 -6.71 -33.98
C ALA A 38 -31.19 -5.52 -34.01
N GLN A 39 -30.94 -4.49 -34.82
CA GLN A 39 -31.91 -3.40 -35.00
C GLN A 39 -33.24 -3.85 -35.62
N GLN A 40 -33.21 -4.86 -36.50
CA GLN A 40 -34.40 -5.43 -37.12
C GLN A 40 -35.19 -6.32 -36.15
N LEU A 41 -34.52 -7.22 -35.42
CA LEU A 41 -35.15 -8.19 -34.52
C LEU A 41 -35.47 -7.65 -33.11
N ARG A 42 -34.76 -6.62 -32.66
CA ARG A 42 -34.88 -6.01 -31.32
C ARG A 42 -34.80 -7.06 -30.21
N GLU A 43 -35.81 -7.15 -29.34
CA GLU A 43 -35.87 -8.11 -28.23
C GLU A 43 -35.84 -9.58 -28.68
N ALA A 44 -36.24 -9.88 -29.93
CA ALA A 44 -36.14 -11.23 -30.49
C ALA A 44 -34.70 -11.66 -30.82
N PHE A 45 -33.72 -10.73 -30.82
CA PHE A 45 -32.29 -11.02 -31.00
C PHE A 45 -31.64 -11.64 -29.75
N ARG A 46 -32.32 -11.66 -28.58
CA ARG A 46 -31.74 -12.15 -27.32
C ARG A 46 -31.15 -13.58 -27.38
N PRO A 47 -31.74 -14.57 -28.10
CA PRO A 47 -31.10 -15.88 -28.27
C PRO A 47 -29.85 -15.83 -29.16
N GLU A 48 -29.86 -15.00 -30.21
CA GLU A 48 -28.74 -14.80 -31.15
C GLU A 48 -27.52 -14.10 -30.49
N LEU A 49 -27.70 -13.46 -29.32
CA LEU A 49 -26.58 -12.93 -28.51
C LEU A 49 -25.61 -14.02 -28.05
N MET A 50 -26.09 -15.26 -27.80
CA MET A 50 -25.25 -16.37 -27.35
C MET A 50 -24.06 -16.61 -28.29
N ASP A 51 -24.34 -16.62 -29.59
CA ASP A 51 -23.34 -16.90 -30.64
C ASP A 51 -22.61 -15.63 -31.13
N ALA A 52 -23.21 -14.45 -30.94
CA ALA A 52 -22.67 -13.17 -31.42
C ALA A 52 -21.82 -12.41 -30.37
N LEU A 53 -22.14 -12.50 -29.07
CA LEU A 53 -21.55 -11.63 -28.06
C LEU A 53 -20.07 -11.98 -27.78
N TYR A 54 -19.71 -13.25 -27.70
CA TYR A 54 -18.31 -13.65 -27.51
C TYR A 54 -17.40 -13.15 -28.65
N PRO A 55 -17.73 -13.35 -29.96
CA PRO A 55 -16.95 -12.80 -31.06
C PRO A 55 -16.82 -11.27 -31.03
N VAL A 56 -17.89 -10.54 -30.70
CA VAL A 56 -17.84 -9.07 -30.58
C VAL A 56 -16.88 -8.63 -29.47
N LEU A 57 -16.90 -9.31 -28.31
CA LEU A 57 -15.95 -9.08 -27.22
C LEU A 57 -14.51 -9.48 -27.58
N GLN A 58 -14.31 -10.52 -28.39
CA GLN A 58 -13.00 -10.91 -28.92
C GLN A 58 -12.43 -9.85 -29.87
N LEU A 59 -13.26 -9.20 -30.69
CA LEU A 59 -12.85 -8.13 -31.59
C LEU A 59 -12.59 -6.81 -30.84
N LEU A 60 -13.32 -6.56 -29.76
CA LEU A 60 -13.01 -5.49 -28.81
C LEU A 60 -11.65 -5.70 -28.12
N ALA A 61 -11.25 -6.95 -27.90
CA ALA A 61 -9.93 -7.31 -27.38
C ALA A 61 -8.79 -7.24 -28.43
N SER A 62 -9.06 -6.92 -29.70
CA SER A 62 -8.01 -6.86 -30.74
C SER A 62 -7.07 -5.65 -30.57
N ASN A 63 -5.85 -5.72 -31.12
CA ASN A 63 -4.87 -4.62 -31.04
C ASN A 63 -5.20 -3.41 -31.95
N ASN A 64 -6.22 -3.50 -32.81
CA ASN A 64 -6.54 -2.49 -33.83
C ASN A 64 -7.59 -1.50 -33.33
N ALA A 65 -7.19 -0.27 -32.98
CA ALA A 65 -8.08 0.77 -32.46
C ALA A 65 -9.34 1.04 -33.31
N ASN A 66 -9.22 0.95 -34.65
CA ASN A 66 -10.37 1.06 -35.56
C ASN A 66 -11.38 -0.07 -35.32
N LEU A 67 -10.90 -1.32 -35.22
CA LEU A 67 -11.74 -2.49 -35.01
C LEU A 67 -12.37 -2.49 -33.61
N GLN A 68 -11.63 -2.07 -32.58
CA GLN A 68 -12.17 -1.80 -31.24
C GLN A 68 -13.31 -0.78 -31.29
N THR A 69 -13.16 0.30 -32.06
CA THR A 69 -14.20 1.34 -32.20
C THR A 69 -15.48 0.78 -32.83
N HIS A 70 -15.36 -0.05 -33.88
CA HIS A 70 -16.53 -0.68 -34.50
C HIS A 70 -17.17 -1.73 -33.57
N ALA A 71 -16.38 -2.48 -32.79
CA ALA A 71 -16.89 -3.40 -31.79
C ALA A 71 -17.65 -2.68 -30.65
N MET A 72 -17.13 -1.56 -30.15
CA MET A 72 -17.83 -0.70 -29.18
C MET A 72 -19.14 -0.13 -29.75
N ALA A 73 -19.12 0.34 -31.01
CA ALA A 73 -20.33 0.81 -31.68
C ALA A 73 -21.37 -0.31 -31.82
N CYS A 74 -20.94 -1.51 -32.22
CA CYS A 74 -21.78 -2.70 -32.29
C CYS A 74 -22.40 -3.02 -30.92
N LEU A 75 -21.61 -3.13 -29.85
CA LEU A 75 -22.12 -3.41 -28.49
C LEU A 75 -23.15 -2.37 -28.01
N ASN A 76 -22.93 -1.09 -28.30
CA ASN A 76 -23.89 -0.03 -27.93
C ASN A 76 -25.20 -0.15 -28.73
N ILE A 77 -25.13 -0.53 -30.02
CA ILE A 77 -26.30 -0.81 -30.84
C ILE A 77 -27.04 -2.07 -30.36
N LEU A 78 -26.33 -3.14 -30.01
CA LEU A 78 -26.91 -4.37 -29.43
C LEU A 78 -27.66 -4.04 -28.12
N THR A 79 -27.03 -3.29 -27.22
CA THR A 79 -27.62 -2.86 -25.94
C THR A 79 -28.92 -2.06 -26.16
N ALA A 80 -28.89 -1.07 -27.07
CA ALA A 80 -30.03 -0.22 -27.37
C ALA A 80 -31.17 -0.95 -28.13
N SER A 81 -30.84 -1.93 -28.97
CA SER A 81 -31.85 -2.70 -29.74
C SER A 81 -32.49 -3.82 -28.93
N CYS A 82 -31.75 -4.46 -28.03
CA CYS A 82 -32.24 -5.54 -27.16
C CYS A 82 -32.93 -5.04 -25.87
N ASN A 83 -33.06 -3.72 -25.71
CA ASN A 83 -33.73 -3.05 -24.60
C ASN A 83 -33.08 -3.37 -23.23
N TYR A 84 -31.76 -3.16 -23.12
CA TYR A 84 -31.00 -3.25 -21.87
C TYR A 84 -30.60 -1.85 -21.37
N ASP A 85 -30.61 -1.64 -20.05
CA ASP A 85 -30.25 -0.34 -19.43
C ASP A 85 -28.79 0.06 -19.67
N SER A 86 -27.89 -0.91 -19.81
CA SER A 86 -26.45 -0.71 -19.97
C SER A 86 -25.80 -1.94 -20.60
N THR A 87 -24.70 -1.72 -21.33
CA THR A 87 -23.82 -2.78 -21.84
C THR A 87 -23.31 -3.69 -20.71
N SER A 88 -23.13 -3.13 -19.51
CA SER A 88 -22.76 -3.90 -18.31
C SER A 88 -23.88 -4.88 -17.89
N SER A 89 -25.12 -4.43 -17.80
CA SER A 89 -26.28 -5.29 -17.50
C SER A 89 -26.45 -6.38 -18.56
N MET A 90 -26.34 -6.03 -19.85
CA MET A 90 -26.39 -7.00 -20.95
C MET A 90 -25.35 -8.12 -20.75
N VAL A 91 -24.09 -7.79 -20.47
CA VAL A 91 -23.04 -8.81 -20.28
C VAL A 91 -23.24 -9.63 -18.99
N ILE A 92 -23.80 -9.05 -17.92
CA ILE A 92 -24.07 -9.76 -16.65
C ILE A 92 -25.23 -10.75 -16.79
N GLU A 93 -26.35 -10.37 -17.43
CA GLU A 93 -27.45 -11.32 -17.72
C GLU A 93 -27.01 -12.48 -18.64
N ASN A 94 -25.89 -12.27 -19.34
CA ASN A 94 -25.30 -13.19 -20.32
C ASN A 94 -23.98 -13.81 -19.80
N VAL A 95 -23.71 -13.75 -18.49
CA VAL A 95 -22.38 -14.10 -17.94
C VAL A 95 -22.04 -15.58 -18.08
N ASP A 96 -22.98 -16.49 -17.80
CA ASP A 96 -22.70 -17.92 -17.64
C ASP A 96 -22.10 -18.56 -18.90
N TYR A 97 -22.62 -18.22 -20.09
CA TYR A 97 -22.08 -18.74 -21.35
C TYR A 97 -20.78 -18.04 -21.77
N LEU A 98 -20.61 -16.75 -21.46
CA LEU A 98 -19.34 -16.06 -21.71
C LEU A 98 -18.23 -16.65 -20.85
N VAL A 99 -18.52 -16.88 -19.57
CA VAL A 99 -17.63 -17.53 -18.62
C VAL A 99 -17.27 -18.94 -19.09
N ASN A 100 -18.25 -19.78 -19.43
CA ASN A 100 -18.00 -21.12 -19.97
C ASN A 100 -17.22 -21.07 -21.30
N SER A 101 -17.50 -20.13 -22.19
CA SER A 101 -16.79 -19.97 -23.47
C SER A 101 -15.33 -19.56 -23.29
N VAL A 102 -15.06 -18.64 -22.34
CA VAL A 102 -13.69 -18.27 -21.95
C VAL A 102 -12.99 -19.46 -21.28
N ALA A 103 -13.64 -20.16 -20.36
CA ALA A 103 -13.10 -21.32 -19.65
C ALA A 103 -12.71 -22.44 -20.63
N LEU A 104 -13.61 -22.79 -21.55
CA LEU A 104 -13.34 -23.79 -22.58
C LEU A 104 -12.19 -23.36 -23.51
N LYS A 105 -12.12 -22.09 -23.93
CA LYS A 105 -11.05 -21.58 -24.80
C LYS A 105 -9.70 -21.43 -24.08
N LEU A 106 -9.70 -21.21 -22.77
CA LEU A 106 -8.50 -21.30 -21.93
C LEU A 106 -8.03 -22.76 -21.77
N ASN A 107 -8.97 -23.68 -21.51
CA ASN A 107 -8.69 -25.10 -21.29
C ASN A 107 -8.41 -25.90 -22.58
N THR A 108 -8.69 -25.37 -23.78
CA THR A 108 -8.33 -26.02 -25.06
C THR A 108 -6.87 -25.80 -25.47
N PHE A 109 -6.07 -25.13 -24.63
CA PHE A 109 -4.61 -24.99 -24.78
C PHE A 109 -4.14 -24.35 -26.10
N ASP A 110 -5.00 -23.58 -26.78
CA ASP A 110 -4.53 -22.70 -27.85
C ASP A 110 -3.76 -21.52 -27.23
N VAL A 111 -2.51 -21.30 -27.66
CA VAL A 111 -1.56 -20.30 -27.12
C VAL A 111 -1.97 -18.87 -27.50
N SER A 112 -3.24 -18.67 -27.82
CA SER A 112 -3.82 -17.43 -28.26
C SER A 112 -3.92 -16.42 -27.09
N PRO A 113 -3.55 -15.14 -27.30
CA PRO A 113 -3.63 -14.12 -26.25
C PRO A 113 -5.06 -13.64 -25.96
N TYR A 114 -6.04 -14.08 -26.77
CA TYR A 114 -7.38 -13.48 -26.82
C TYR A 114 -8.30 -13.87 -25.65
N PRO A 115 -8.41 -15.13 -25.19
CA PRO A 115 -9.34 -15.47 -24.09
C PRO A 115 -9.05 -14.71 -22.78
N PRO A 116 -7.79 -14.53 -22.34
CA PRO A 116 -7.48 -13.62 -21.23
C PRO A 116 -7.88 -12.17 -21.54
N GLN A 117 -7.58 -11.68 -22.75
CA GLN A 117 -7.86 -10.30 -23.12
C GLN A 117 -9.36 -10.01 -23.23
N VAL A 118 -10.19 -11.00 -23.61
CA VAL A 118 -11.66 -10.94 -23.54
C VAL A 118 -12.11 -10.78 -22.09
N LEU A 119 -11.59 -11.61 -21.17
CA LEU A 119 -11.90 -11.50 -19.74
C LEU A 119 -11.49 -10.12 -19.17
N PHE A 120 -10.33 -9.60 -19.54
CA PHE A 120 -9.90 -8.23 -19.17
C PHE A 120 -10.93 -7.18 -19.62
N MET A 121 -11.40 -7.24 -20.86
CA MET A 121 -12.39 -6.28 -21.37
C MET A 121 -13.77 -6.49 -20.70
N MET A 122 -14.20 -7.72 -20.46
CA MET A 122 -15.44 -8.01 -19.70
C MET A 122 -15.42 -7.38 -18.31
N VAL A 123 -14.32 -7.55 -17.56
CA VAL A 123 -14.13 -6.95 -16.22
C VAL A 123 -14.15 -5.43 -16.29
N LYS A 124 -13.45 -4.83 -17.26
CA LYS A 124 -13.43 -3.37 -17.45
C LYS A 124 -14.77 -2.77 -17.93
N LEU A 125 -15.66 -3.57 -18.54
CA LEU A 125 -17.01 -3.16 -18.93
C LEU A 125 -18.05 -3.31 -17.81
N CYS A 126 -17.96 -4.38 -17.01
CA CYS A 126 -19.01 -4.76 -16.06
C CYS A 126 -18.77 -4.27 -14.63
N GLY A 127 -17.53 -3.93 -14.29
CA GLY A 127 -17.16 -3.56 -12.93
C GLY A 127 -17.19 -4.74 -11.96
N ALA A 128 -17.25 -4.44 -10.66
CA ALA A 128 -17.26 -5.44 -9.59
C ALA A 128 -18.43 -6.44 -9.64
N ARG A 129 -19.52 -6.11 -10.35
CA ARG A 129 -20.70 -6.97 -10.50
C ARG A 129 -20.39 -8.32 -11.16
N LEU A 130 -19.32 -8.39 -11.96
CA LEU A 130 -18.90 -9.62 -12.65
C LEU A 130 -18.16 -10.60 -11.72
N ILE A 131 -17.50 -10.10 -10.67
CA ILE A 131 -16.55 -10.86 -9.85
C ILE A 131 -17.11 -12.18 -9.27
N PRO A 132 -18.36 -12.27 -8.75
CA PRO A 132 -18.87 -13.50 -8.13
C PRO A 132 -19.03 -14.68 -9.09
N TYR A 133 -18.99 -14.44 -10.39
CA TYR A 133 -19.12 -15.43 -11.47
C TYR A 133 -17.77 -15.90 -12.02
N LEU A 134 -16.64 -15.41 -11.47
CA LEU A 134 -15.30 -15.66 -12.00
C LEU A 134 -14.48 -16.69 -11.21
N ASP A 135 -15.04 -17.33 -10.18
CA ASP A 135 -14.31 -18.26 -9.29
C ASP A 135 -13.64 -19.40 -10.08
N ASP A 136 -14.44 -20.21 -10.78
CA ASP A 136 -13.98 -21.32 -11.64
C ASP A 136 -13.00 -20.87 -12.75
N LEU A 137 -13.12 -19.63 -13.22
CA LEU A 137 -12.22 -19.05 -14.22
C LEU A 137 -10.87 -18.66 -13.63
N VAL A 138 -10.86 -18.10 -12.42
CA VAL A 138 -9.64 -17.74 -11.69
C VAL A 138 -8.85 -19.02 -11.37
N ASP A 139 -9.53 -20.08 -10.95
CA ASP A 139 -8.93 -21.40 -10.75
C ASP A 139 -8.37 -21.99 -12.05
N SER A 140 -9.12 -21.90 -13.16
CA SER A 140 -8.64 -22.31 -14.50
C SER A 140 -7.41 -21.51 -14.94
N ILE A 141 -7.36 -20.21 -14.66
CA ILE A 141 -6.20 -19.35 -14.93
C ILE A 141 -4.99 -19.78 -14.09
N PHE A 142 -5.17 -20.14 -12.82
CA PHE A 142 -4.06 -20.64 -11.99
C PHE A 142 -3.53 -21.99 -12.46
N GLY A 143 -4.40 -22.94 -12.85
CA GLY A 143 -3.96 -24.19 -13.48
C GLY A 143 -3.11 -23.98 -14.74
N ILE A 144 -3.43 -22.97 -15.55
CA ILE A 144 -2.64 -22.57 -16.73
C ILE A 144 -1.33 -21.89 -16.32
N LEU A 145 -1.35 -21.02 -15.30
CA LEU A 145 -0.16 -20.33 -14.80
C LEU A 145 0.90 -21.28 -14.24
N ASP A 146 0.49 -22.32 -13.51
CA ASP A 146 1.39 -23.35 -12.99
C ASP A 146 1.99 -24.19 -14.13
N LEU A 147 1.17 -24.58 -15.11
CA LEU A 147 1.62 -25.37 -16.26
C LEU A 147 2.56 -24.59 -17.21
N TYR A 148 2.33 -23.29 -17.40
CA TYR A 148 3.02 -22.45 -18.38
C TYR A 148 3.95 -21.38 -17.78
N HIS A 149 4.49 -21.59 -16.58
CA HIS A 149 5.46 -20.70 -15.91
C HIS A 149 6.69 -20.34 -16.77
N GLY A 150 7.03 -21.14 -17.80
CA GLY A 150 8.08 -20.85 -18.77
C GLY A 150 7.77 -19.79 -19.85
N TYR A 151 6.52 -19.33 -19.97
CA TYR A 151 6.09 -18.38 -21.00
C TYR A 151 5.78 -16.99 -20.40
N PRO A 152 6.78 -16.11 -20.20
CA PRO A 152 6.61 -14.89 -19.41
C PRO A 152 5.55 -13.94 -19.98
N LYS A 153 5.36 -13.89 -21.31
CA LYS A 153 4.33 -13.06 -21.95
C LYS A 153 2.91 -13.55 -21.66
N LEU A 154 2.69 -14.87 -21.64
CA LEU A 154 1.37 -15.45 -21.34
C LEU A 154 1.03 -15.20 -19.87
N VAL A 155 1.98 -15.49 -18.98
CA VAL A 155 1.89 -15.23 -17.54
C VAL A 155 1.63 -13.75 -17.26
N GLU A 156 2.30 -12.83 -17.95
CA GLU A 156 2.04 -11.39 -17.86
C GLU A 156 0.61 -11.01 -18.27
N MET A 157 0.06 -11.61 -19.34
CA MET A 157 -1.33 -11.38 -19.75
C MET A 157 -2.32 -11.91 -18.71
N MET A 158 -2.10 -13.10 -18.15
CA MET A 158 -2.93 -13.65 -17.07
C MET A 158 -2.89 -12.78 -15.81
N PHE A 159 -1.71 -12.35 -15.36
CA PHE A 159 -1.65 -11.46 -14.20
C PHE A 159 -2.20 -10.07 -14.47
N LYS A 160 -2.24 -9.62 -15.73
CA LYS A 160 -2.95 -8.40 -16.13
C LYS A 160 -4.48 -8.54 -16.05
N THR A 161 -5.06 -9.72 -16.31
CA THR A 161 -6.50 -9.96 -16.10
C THR A 161 -6.81 -10.00 -14.60
N LEU A 162 -6.04 -10.75 -13.82
CA LEU A 162 -6.18 -10.86 -12.37
C LEU A 162 -6.01 -9.49 -11.68
N ALA A 163 -5.04 -8.67 -12.11
CA ALA A 163 -4.88 -7.30 -11.63
C ALA A 163 -6.11 -6.43 -11.92
N ALA A 164 -6.76 -6.59 -13.08
CA ALA A 164 -7.97 -5.84 -13.40
C ALA A 164 -9.18 -6.27 -12.55
N ILE A 165 -9.30 -7.58 -12.24
CA ILE A 165 -10.32 -8.12 -11.33
C ILE A 165 -10.13 -7.54 -9.93
N VAL A 166 -8.88 -7.53 -9.44
CA VAL A 166 -8.51 -6.94 -8.15
C VAL A 166 -8.78 -5.44 -8.11
N GLU A 167 -8.25 -4.67 -9.06
CA GLU A 167 -8.41 -3.21 -9.12
C GLU A 167 -9.89 -2.79 -9.12
N GLU A 168 -10.74 -3.57 -9.79
CA GLU A 168 -12.16 -3.27 -9.91
C GLU A 168 -12.96 -3.74 -8.69
N GLY A 169 -12.55 -4.84 -8.06
CA GLY A 169 -13.03 -5.22 -6.73
C GLY A 169 -12.71 -4.16 -5.68
N THR A 170 -11.51 -3.57 -5.72
CA THR A 170 -11.09 -2.57 -4.73
C THR A 170 -11.84 -1.24 -4.83
N ARG A 171 -12.35 -0.90 -6.02
CA ARG A 171 -13.18 0.29 -6.24
C ARG A 171 -14.59 0.19 -5.68
N SER A 172 -15.11 -1.03 -5.49
CA SER A 172 -16.48 -1.28 -5.03
C SER A 172 -16.49 -2.09 -3.72
N PRO A 173 -15.89 -1.57 -2.62
CA PRO A 173 -15.80 -2.30 -1.36
C PRO A 173 -17.18 -2.61 -0.75
N SER A 174 -18.22 -1.83 -1.08
CA SER A 174 -19.62 -2.08 -0.71
C SER A 174 -20.21 -3.37 -1.29
N PHE A 175 -19.57 -3.96 -2.31
CA PHE A 175 -19.94 -5.25 -2.88
C PHE A 175 -19.06 -6.41 -2.35
N LEU A 176 -17.97 -6.08 -1.66
CA LEU A 176 -17.11 -7.04 -0.94
C LEU A 176 -17.50 -7.16 0.54
N ALA A 177 -18.02 -6.07 1.13
CA ALA A 177 -18.50 -6.00 2.49
C ALA A 177 -19.87 -6.70 2.63
N ILE A 178 -19.88 -7.93 3.17
CA ILE A 178 -21.13 -8.61 3.52
C ILE A 178 -21.76 -7.95 4.75
N GLY A 179 -22.94 -7.36 4.54
CA GLY A 179 -24.08 -7.36 5.44
C GLY A 179 -23.78 -7.33 6.95
N GLY A 180 -23.77 -6.13 7.51
CA GLY A 180 -23.91 -5.89 8.94
C GLY A 180 -23.42 -4.51 9.33
N ASP A 181 -24.31 -3.69 9.92
CA ASP A 181 -23.96 -2.43 10.59
C ASP A 181 -23.24 -2.71 11.93
N GLN A 182 -22.12 -3.43 11.86
CA GLN A 182 -21.11 -3.40 12.88
C GLN A 182 -19.93 -2.64 12.29
N GLU A 183 -19.65 -1.47 12.87
CA GLU A 183 -18.43 -0.71 12.65
C GLU A 183 -17.24 -1.54 13.16
N GLY A 184 -16.82 -2.53 12.36
CA GLY A 184 -15.45 -3.03 12.36
C GLY A 184 -14.57 -1.89 11.90
N SER A 185 -14.33 -0.93 12.79
CA SER A 185 -13.45 0.20 12.56
C SER A 185 -12.14 -0.35 12.04
N SER A 186 -11.75 0.02 10.82
CA SER A 186 -10.46 -0.35 10.26
C SER A 186 -9.40 -0.03 11.30
N VAL A 187 -8.75 -1.05 11.85
CA VAL A 187 -7.97 -0.89 13.08
C VAL A 187 -6.74 -0.07 12.74
N ASP A 188 -6.81 1.23 13.04
CA ASP A 188 -5.71 2.16 12.84
C ASP A 188 -4.58 1.79 13.80
N HIS A 189 -3.67 0.92 13.33
CA HIS A 189 -2.46 0.55 14.05
C HIS A 189 -1.45 1.71 14.20
N HIS A 190 -1.84 2.95 13.84
CA HIS A 190 -1.02 4.14 13.95
C HIS A 190 -0.84 4.53 15.43
N LYS A 191 0.40 4.49 15.91
CA LYS A 191 0.74 4.80 17.30
C LYS A 191 0.68 6.30 17.57
N GLU A 192 -0.08 6.67 18.59
CA GLU A 192 0.02 7.99 19.17
C GLU A 192 1.38 8.21 19.84
N ARG A 193 1.84 9.47 19.83
CA ARG A 193 2.98 9.92 20.63
C ARG A 193 2.74 9.59 22.11
N TYR A 194 3.76 9.04 22.78
CA TYR A 194 3.70 8.79 24.22
C TYR A 194 3.37 10.08 25.00
N LYS A 195 2.13 10.15 25.50
CA LYS A 195 1.66 11.24 26.36
C LYS A 195 2.27 11.01 27.75
N ARG A 196 3.12 11.93 28.21
CA ARG A 196 3.70 11.88 29.57
C ARG A 196 2.57 11.83 30.59
N LEU A 197 2.39 10.68 31.24
CA LEU A 197 1.44 10.50 32.33
C LEU A 197 1.72 11.53 33.42
N GLN A 198 0.77 12.43 33.65
CA GLN A 198 0.84 13.36 34.77
C GLN A 198 0.27 12.68 36.01
N VAL A 199 0.79 13.02 37.20
CA VAL A 199 0.28 12.45 38.46
C VAL A 199 -1.21 12.76 38.65
N ALA A 200 -1.68 13.90 38.12
CA ALA A 200 -3.10 14.26 38.10
C ALA A 200 -3.95 13.29 37.27
N SER A 201 -3.60 13.03 36.00
CA SER A 201 -4.39 12.12 35.14
C SER A 201 -4.37 10.68 35.66
N LEU A 202 -3.24 10.23 36.23
CA LEU A 202 -3.16 8.91 36.85
C LEU A 202 -4.00 8.81 38.13
N ALA A 203 -4.13 9.89 38.90
CA ALA A 203 -5.04 9.94 40.05
C ALA A 203 -6.52 9.95 39.61
N GLU A 204 -6.85 10.61 38.51
CA GLU A 204 -8.18 10.61 37.89
C GLU A 204 -8.54 9.22 37.35
N ASP A 205 -7.65 8.55 36.61
CA ASP A 205 -7.85 7.19 36.11
C ASP A 205 -8.01 6.17 37.26
N LEU A 206 -7.20 6.28 38.32
CA LEU A 206 -7.34 5.45 39.52
C LEU A 206 -8.65 5.73 40.27
N ALA A 207 -9.10 6.99 40.33
CA ALA A 207 -10.39 7.34 40.90
C ALA A 207 -11.55 6.80 40.05
N ALA A 208 -11.45 6.88 38.72
CA ALA A 208 -12.43 6.32 37.79
C ALA A 208 -12.49 4.79 37.87
N HIS A 209 -11.35 4.10 37.92
CA HIS A 209 -11.29 2.65 38.15
C HIS A 209 -11.88 2.26 39.52
N LYS A 210 -11.59 3.04 40.58
CA LYS A 210 -12.17 2.83 41.91
C LYS A 210 -13.68 3.04 41.89
N ALA A 211 -14.19 4.08 41.23
CA ALA A 211 -15.62 4.35 41.07
C ALA A 211 -16.34 3.32 40.20
N LYS A 212 -15.69 2.80 39.15
CA LYS A 212 -16.22 1.69 38.34
C LYS A 212 -16.30 0.41 39.17
N ARG A 213 -15.29 0.16 40.02
CA ARG A 213 -15.28 -0.98 40.96
C ARG A 213 -16.33 -0.83 42.07
N THR A 214 -16.60 0.37 42.59
CA THR A 214 -17.68 0.56 43.58
C THR A 214 -19.05 0.34 42.96
N LYS A 215 -19.29 0.84 41.74
CA LYS A 215 -20.54 0.56 41.00
C LYS A 215 -20.76 -0.94 40.78
N TYR A 216 -19.73 -1.69 40.37
CA TYR A 216 -19.83 -3.15 40.27
C TYR A 216 -20.05 -3.85 41.63
N SER A 217 -19.58 -3.29 42.75
CA SER A 217 -19.88 -3.84 44.08
C SER A 217 -21.26 -3.47 44.61
N GLU A 218 -21.78 -2.29 44.25
CA GLU A 218 -23.13 -1.81 44.62
C GLU A 218 -24.21 -2.60 43.86
N ASN A 219 -24.07 -2.74 42.54
CA ASN A 219 -24.92 -3.66 41.75
C ASN A 219 -24.88 -5.10 42.29
N ARG A 220 -23.72 -5.55 42.80
CA ARG A 220 -23.56 -6.88 43.40
C ARG A 220 -24.13 -6.99 44.82
N SER A 221 -24.41 -5.88 45.51
CA SER A 221 -25.13 -5.91 46.79
C SER A 221 -26.65 -5.98 46.64
N ASP A 222 -27.20 -5.54 45.50
CA ASP A 222 -28.65 -5.67 45.23
C ASP A 222 -29.04 -7.12 44.82
N GLU A 223 -28.09 -7.90 44.30
CA GLU A 223 -28.23 -9.35 43.99
C GLU A 223 -27.81 -10.27 45.16
N ALA A 224 -27.62 -9.75 46.37
CA ALA A 224 -26.91 -10.42 47.47
C ALA A 224 -27.67 -11.55 48.20
N ASN A 225 -28.61 -12.25 47.54
CA ASN A 225 -29.23 -13.46 48.09
C ASN A 225 -28.70 -14.78 47.51
N GLU A 226 -27.90 -14.80 46.44
CA GLU A 226 -27.32 -16.06 45.94
C GLU A 226 -25.93 -15.92 45.28
N ALA A 227 -24.94 -15.44 46.05
CA ALA A 227 -23.57 -15.24 45.59
C ALA A 227 -22.78 -16.57 45.42
N LEU A 228 -22.94 -17.24 44.27
CA LEU A 228 -22.08 -18.35 43.86
C LEU A 228 -20.61 -17.89 43.72
N SER A 229 -19.67 -18.64 44.32
CA SER A 229 -18.28 -18.20 44.48
C SER A 229 -17.38 -18.40 43.26
N HIS A 230 -17.87 -19.05 42.21
CA HIS A 230 -17.22 -19.29 40.92
C HIS A 230 -18.26 -19.78 39.90
N PRO A 231 -18.12 -19.49 38.59
CA PRO A 231 -18.99 -20.08 37.58
C PRO A 231 -18.80 -21.60 37.55
N LYS A 232 -19.86 -22.36 37.85
CA LYS A 232 -19.88 -23.83 37.74
C LYS A 232 -20.43 -24.34 36.41
N ARG A 233 -20.76 -23.42 35.50
CA ARG A 233 -21.30 -23.71 34.17
C ARG A 233 -20.20 -23.48 33.13
N PRO A 234 -19.95 -24.41 32.19
CA PRO A 234 -19.10 -24.15 31.04
C PRO A 234 -19.61 -22.94 30.26
N TRP A 235 -18.71 -22.14 29.68
CA TRP A 235 -19.04 -20.86 29.02
C TRP A 235 -19.90 -20.98 27.73
N THR A 236 -20.27 -22.17 27.30
CA THR A 236 -20.94 -22.45 26.01
C THR A 236 -22.46 -22.60 26.07
N MET A 237 -23.13 -22.24 27.17
CA MET A 237 -24.60 -22.27 27.23
C MET A 237 -25.20 -21.09 28.02
N GLU A 238 -25.45 -19.97 27.32
CA GLU A 238 -26.67 -19.14 27.50
C GLU A 238 -26.79 -18.00 26.46
N THR A 239 -27.62 -18.21 25.43
CA THR A 239 -28.32 -17.14 24.68
C THR A 239 -29.59 -17.69 24.03
N THR A 240 -30.58 -18.07 24.85
CA THR A 240 -31.96 -18.28 24.39
C THR A 240 -32.87 -17.19 24.96
N GLU A 241 -33.06 -16.16 24.13
CA GLU A 241 -34.26 -15.33 23.99
C GLU A 241 -34.81 -14.58 25.22
N SER A 242 -34.80 -13.25 25.12
CA SER A 242 -35.53 -12.34 26.00
C SER A 242 -36.46 -11.40 25.20
N ASP A 243 -37.73 -11.77 25.02
CA ASP A 243 -38.89 -10.90 24.66
C ASP A 243 -40.21 -11.72 24.47
N LYS A 244 -41.41 -11.40 25.00
CA LYS A 244 -41.80 -10.58 26.17
C LYS A 244 -42.75 -11.35 27.14
N PRO A 245 -44.11 -11.19 27.25
CA PRO A 245 -44.75 -11.42 28.56
C PRO A 245 -46.07 -12.25 28.59
N ASP A 246 -46.67 -12.29 29.79
CA ASP A 246 -48.04 -12.72 30.16
C ASP A 246 -48.31 -14.24 30.36
N ARG A 247 -48.34 -14.71 31.61
CA ARG A 247 -49.57 -14.81 32.45
C ARG A 247 -49.34 -15.51 33.80
N GLU A 248 -50.28 -15.28 34.71
CA GLU A 248 -50.27 -15.72 36.11
C GLU A 248 -50.51 -17.23 36.31
N ILE A 249 -49.78 -17.82 37.27
CA ILE A 249 -50.19 -18.81 38.32
C ILE A 249 -51.48 -19.62 37.99
N VAL A 250 -51.51 -20.96 37.96
CA VAL A 250 -51.45 -21.89 39.12
C VAL A 250 -51.34 -23.33 38.60
N SER A 251 -50.49 -24.17 39.21
CA SER A 251 -50.88 -25.49 39.80
C SER A 251 -49.66 -26.31 40.25
N LEU A 252 -49.60 -26.65 41.54
CA LEU A 252 -48.84 -27.81 42.01
C LEU A 252 -49.62 -29.08 41.64
N HIS A 253 -49.00 -30.05 40.97
CA HIS A 253 -48.96 -31.44 41.44
C HIS A 253 -48.07 -32.35 40.58
N ASP A 254 -47.07 -32.94 41.24
CA ASP A 254 -46.41 -34.21 40.88
C ASP A 254 -47.32 -35.39 41.36
N PRO A 255 -47.13 -36.69 40.98
CA PRO A 255 -46.01 -37.28 40.22
C PRO A 255 -46.35 -38.44 39.23
N VAL A 256 -45.29 -39.04 38.66
CA VAL A 256 -45.15 -40.41 38.06
C VAL A 256 -45.58 -40.62 36.59
N GLY A 257 -44.67 -41.18 35.77
CA GLY A 257 -45.02 -41.89 34.53
C GLY A 257 -43.84 -42.12 33.57
N ASP A 258 -43.57 -43.39 33.25
CA ASP A 258 -42.48 -43.90 32.41
C ASP A 258 -42.35 -43.33 30.98
N GLY A 259 -41.12 -43.40 30.44
CA GLY A 259 -40.85 -44.30 29.30
C GLY A 259 -41.19 -43.86 27.87
N GLU A 260 -40.13 -43.63 27.09
CA GLU A 260 -40.01 -43.87 25.64
C GLU A 260 -41.00 -43.16 24.67
N SER A 261 -40.46 -42.18 23.95
CA SER A 261 -40.84 -41.94 22.55
C SER A 261 -39.62 -41.46 21.75
N ASP A 262 -39.20 -42.25 20.76
CA ASP A 262 -38.22 -41.84 19.75
C ASP A 262 -38.75 -40.65 18.95
N GLU A 263 -38.05 -39.51 19.03
CA GLU A 263 -38.15 -38.44 18.03
C GLU A 263 -36.71 -38.00 17.72
N PRO A 264 -36.29 -37.96 16.44
CA PRO A 264 -34.88 -37.83 16.09
C PRO A 264 -34.36 -36.45 16.49
N LEU A 265 -33.27 -36.45 17.25
CA LEU A 265 -32.51 -35.24 17.60
C LEU A 265 -32.29 -34.38 16.34
N PRO A 266 -32.58 -33.07 16.37
CA PRO A 266 -32.14 -32.19 15.30
C PRO A 266 -30.60 -32.28 15.18
N PRO A 267 -30.04 -32.19 13.97
CA PRO A 267 -28.59 -32.25 13.79
C PRO A 267 -27.92 -31.17 14.65
N PRO A 268 -26.76 -31.45 15.28
CA PRO A 268 -26.06 -30.47 16.09
C PRO A 268 -25.84 -29.18 15.29
N GLN A 269 -26.34 -28.05 15.78
CA GLN A 269 -25.92 -26.76 15.26
C GLN A 269 -24.42 -26.63 15.55
N GLU A 270 -23.63 -26.59 14.49
CA GLU A 270 -22.20 -26.33 14.56
C GLU A 270 -21.98 -24.92 15.15
N PRO A 271 -20.89 -24.69 15.90
CA PRO A 271 -20.74 -23.50 16.73
C PRO A 271 -20.80 -22.19 15.93
N GLU A 272 -21.27 -21.12 16.57
CA GLU A 272 -21.37 -19.77 15.99
C GLU A 272 -19.99 -19.14 15.63
N ASP A 273 -18.89 -19.84 15.93
CA ASP A 273 -17.55 -19.64 15.34
C ASP A 273 -17.47 -20.04 13.84
N GLN A 274 -18.56 -20.53 13.23
CA GLN A 274 -18.69 -20.58 11.78
C GLN A 274 -18.71 -19.15 11.23
N GLU A 275 -17.50 -18.66 10.93
CA GLU A 275 -17.23 -17.41 10.24
C GLU A 275 -18.26 -17.20 9.12
N LYS A 276 -19.00 -16.07 9.16
CA LYS A 276 -19.92 -15.67 8.08
C LYS A 276 -19.23 -15.98 6.75
N PRO A 277 -19.81 -16.81 5.87
CA PRO A 277 -19.09 -17.35 4.73
C PRO A 277 -18.50 -16.20 3.93
N LEU A 278 -17.16 -16.13 3.91
CA LEU A 278 -16.41 -15.09 3.24
C LEU A 278 -16.98 -14.92 1.84
N GLY A 279 -17.29 -13.68 1.45
CA GLY A 279 -17.96 -13.44 0.18
C GLY A 279 -17.19 -14.09 -0.96
N LYS A 280 -17.89 -14.66 -1.95
CA LYS A 280 -17.25 -15.34 -3.09
C LYS A 280 -16.14 -14.47 -3.70
N SER A 281 -16.41 -13.18 -3.84
CA SER A 281 -15.45 -12.16 -4.25
C SER A 281 -14.24 -12.00 -3.31
N HIS A 282 -14.41 -12.11 -1.99
CA HIS A 282 -13.32 -12.12 -1.01
C HIS A 282 -12.50 -13.43 -1.05
N ASN A 283 -13.14 -14.59 -1.26
CA ASN A 283 -12.45 -15.86 -1.48
C ASN A 283 -11.61 -15.83 -2.76
N ILE A 284 -12.13 -15.28 -3.85
CA ILE A 284 -11.37 -15.01 -5.08
C ILE A 284 -10.15 -14.14 -4.80
N LEU A 285 -10.29 -13.05 -4.03
CA LEU A 285 -9.15 -12.21 -3.64
C LEU A 285 -8.11 -12.98 -2.79
N ILE A 286 -8.54 -13.78 -1.80
CA ILE A 286 -7.65 -14.65 -1.03
C ILE A 286 -6.94 -15.65 -1.94
N HIS A 287 -7.65 -16.29 -2.87
CA HIS A 287 -7.05 -17.28 -3.77
C HIS A 287 -6.02 -16.65 -4.69
N ILE A 288 -6.32 -15.46 -5.25
CA ILE A 288 -5.38 -14.67 -6.04
C ILE A 288 -4.14 -14.30 -5.23
N VAL A 289 -4.30 -13.92 -3.96
CA VAL A 289 -3.15 -13.53 -3.13
C VAL A 289 -2.34 -14.75 -2.67
N LYS A 290 -2.97 -15.92 -2.44
CA LYS A 290 -2.28 -17.18 -2.09
C LYS A 290 -1.34 -17.70 -3.18
N SER A 291 -1.59 -17.41 -4.45
CA SER A 291 -0.71 -17.82 -5.56
C SER A 291 0.44 -16.84 -5.84
N ILE A 292 0.38 -15.59 -5.37
CA ILE A 292 1.46 -14.59 -5.55
C ILE A 292 2.86 -15.13 -5.15
N PRO A 293 3.05 -15.82 -4.00
CA PRO A 293 4.36 -16.28 -3.54
C PRO A 293 5.11 -17.19 -4.52
N SER A 294 4.44 -18.07 -5.28
CA SER A 294 5.10 -18.96 -6.25
C SER A 294 5.63 -18.15 -7.45
N HIS A 295 4.80 -17.26 -7.99
CA HIS A 295 5.12 -16.48 -9.18
C HIS A 295 6.04 -15.27 -8.92
N LEU A 296 6.21 -14.83 -7.66
CA LEU A 296 7.23 -13.82 -7.29
C LEU A 296 8.67 -14.28 -7.58
N SER A 297 8.91 -15.58 -7.78
CA SER A 297 10.22 -16.13 -8.17
C SER A 297 10.48 -16.16 -9.68
N SER A 298 9.54 -15.65 -10.49
CA SER A 298 9.70 -15.51 -11.93
C SER A 298 10.84 -14.57 -12.34
N PRO A 299 11.50 -14.81 -13.50
CA PRO A 299 12.59 -13.96 -13.97
C PRO A 299 12.11 -12.57 -14.41
N SER A 300 10.87 -12.42 -14.89
CA SER A 300 10.35 -11.16 -15.44
C SER A 300 10.14 -10.09 -14.34
N PRO A 301 10.85 -8.95 -14.39
CA PRO A 301 10.71 -7.90 -13.38
C PRO A 301 9.37 -7.17 -13.48
N TYR A 302 8.80 -7.03 -14.69
CA TYR A 302 7.46 -6.46 -14.88
C TYR A 302 6.39 -7.25 -14.13
N LEU A 303 6.43 -8.58 -14.22
CA LEU A 303 5.51 -9.47 -13.53
C LEU A 303 5.64 -9.33 -12.01
N ARG A 304 6.87 -9.40 -11.47
CA ARG A 304 7.13 -9.15 -10.03
C ARG A 304 6.58 -7.81 -9.56
N ARG A 305 6.72 -6.73 -10.36
CA ARG A 305 6.13 -5.42 -10.06
C ARG A 305 4.60 -5.43 -10.08
N SER A 306 3.99 -6.11 -11.05
CA SER A 306 2.53 -6.26 -11.13
C SER A 306 1.98 -7.01 -9.91
N LEU A 307 2.56 -8.15 -9.57
CA LEU A 307 2.21 -8.95 -8.38
C LEU A 307 2.28 -8.15 -7.07
N LEU A 308 3.37 -7.38 -6.88
CA LEU A 308 3.52 -6.51 -5.71
C LEU A 308 2.52 -5.34 -5.73
N SER A 309 2.14 -4.83 -6.91
CA SER A 309 1.09 -3.81 -7.04
C SER A 309 -0.31 -4.34 -6.72
N ILE A 310 -0.62 -5.60 -7.10
CA ILE A 310 -1.85 -6.30 -6.72
C ILE A 310 -1.92 -6.38 -5.18
N LEU A 311 -0.83 -6.84 -4.55
CA LEU A 311 -0.77 -6.96 -3.10
C LEU A 311 -1.01 -5.63 -2.36
N ILE A 312 -0.41 -4.53 -2.82
CA ILE A 312 -0.65 -3.19 -2.25
C ILE A 312 -2.14 -2.81 -2.32
N GLN A 313 -2.84 -3.18 -3.40
CA GLN A 313 -4.26 -2.86 -3.56
C GLN A 313 -5.17 -3.74 -2.69
N VAL A 314 -4.88 -5.04 -2.54
CA VAL A 314 -5.73 -5.97 -1.75
C VAL A 314 -5.54 -5.79 -0.23
N SER A 315 -4.32 -5.45 0.21
CA SER A 315 -3.96 -5.35 1.64
C SER A 315 -5.00 -4.62 2.52
N PRO A 316 -5.44 -3.38 2.21
CA PRO A 316 -6.39 -2.66 3.06
C PRO A 316 -7.81 -3.26 3.08
N ILE A 317 -8.21 -4.04 2.09
CA ILE A 317 -9.54 -4.67 2.01
C ILE A 317 -9.53 -5.99 2.77
N LEU A 318 -8.45 -6.75 2.65
CA LEU A 318 -8.28 -7.99 3.36
C LEU A 318 -8.08 -7.75 4.87
N ALA A 319 -7.48 -6.61 5.25
CA ALA A 319 -7.36 -6.17 6.63
C ALA A 319 -8.69 -6.03 7.40
N ALA A 320 -9.82 -5.88 6.70
CA ALA A 320 -11.14 -5.89 7.34
C ALA A 320 -11.50 -7.25 7.98
N HIS A 321 -10.81 -8.33 7.58
CA HIS A 321 -10.98 -9.67 8.11
C HIS A 321 -9.63 -10.20 8.65
N GLU A 322 -9.26 -9.75 9.86
CA GLU A 322 -7.98 -10.10 10.51
C GLU A 322 -7.71 -11.62 10.54
N ASN A 323 -8.74 -12.43 10.80
CA ASN A 323 -8.64 -13.90 10.88
C ASN A 323 -8.06 -14.55 9.63
N SER A 324 -8.44 -14.09 8.43
CA SER A 324 -7.94 -14.61 7.15
C SER A 324 -6.66 -13.92 6.69
N PHE A 325 -6.49 -12.63 7.05
CA PHE A 325 -5.36 -11.81 6.65
C PHE A 325 -4.04 -12.20 7.34
N LEU A 326 -4.04 -12.39 8.66
CA LEU A 326 -2.82 -12.63 9.43
C LEU A 326 -2.12 -13.97 9.06
N PRO A 327 -2.83 -15.09 8.84
CA PRO A 327 -2.22 -16.31 8.29
C PRO A 327 -1.64 -16.08 6.89
N LEU A 328 -2.35 -15.34 6.03
CA LEU A 328 -1.92 -15.10 4.65
C LEU A 328 -0.62 -14.27 4.58
N ILE A 329 -0.47 -13.28 5.47
CA ILE A 329 0.80 -12.56 5.67
C ILE A 329 1.93 -13.52 6.00
N ASN A 330 1.69 -14.55 6.81
CA ASN A 330 2.73 -15.50 7.20
C ASN A 330 3.27 -16.27 5.99
N ASP A 331 2.38 -16.76 5.13
CA ASP A 331 2.73 -17.54 3.94
C ASP A 331 3.47 -16.68 2.88
N MET A 332 3.06 -15.42 2.74
CA MET A 332 3.66 -14.49 1.79
C MET A 332 4.95 -13.83 2.26
N TRP A 333 5.12 -13.64 3.57
CA TRP A 333 6.21 -12.83 4.13
C TRP A 333 7.60 -13.22 3.60
N PRO A 334 8.00 -14.51 3.57
CA PRO A 334 9.32 -14.91 3.07
C PRO A 334 9.54 -14.48 1.61
N SER A 335 8.52 -14.68 0.76
CA SER A 335 8.59 -14.37 -0.67
C SER A 335 8.60 -12.89 -0.97
N VAL A 336 7.88 -12.07 -0.21
CA VAL A 336 7.88 -10.60 -0.36
C VAL A 336 9.15 -9.99 0.23
N ALA A 337 9.54 -10.37 1.46
CA ALA A 337 10.75 -9.87 2.11
C ALA A 337 12.01 -10.17 1.29
N ALA A 338 12.12 -11.39 0.73
CA ALA A 338 13.24 -11.81 -0.11
C ALA A 338 13.42 -10.96 -1.39
N ARG A 339 12.41 -10.17 -1.82
CA ARG A 339 12.55 -9.22 -2.95
C ARG A 339 13.18 -7.88 -2.56
N ILE A 340 13.34 -7.59 -1.26
CA ILE A 340 14.20 -6.49 -0.79
C ILE A 340 15.66 -6.98 -0.78
N THR A 341 16.21 -7.00 -2.00
CA THR A 341 17.60 -7.39 -2.31
C THR A 341 18.32 -6.27 -3.05
N PHE A 342 19.65 -6.26 -2.99
CA PHE A 342 20.43 -5.50 -3.96
C PHE A 342 20.43 -6.20 -5.31
N PRO A 343 20.35 -5.45 -6.43
CA PRO A 343 20.70 -6.00 -7.73
C PRO A 343 22.13 -6.54 -7.72
N SER A 344 22.33 -7.70 -8.37
CA SER A 344 23.58 -8.47 -8.35
C SER A 344 24.79 -7.71 -8.92
N SER A 345 24.57 -6.76 -9.84
CA SER A 345 25.61 -5.91 -10.44
C SER A 345 26.38 -5.03 -9.43
N PHE A 346 25.84 -4.81 -8.22
CA PHE A 346 26.55 -4.08 -7.16
C PHE A 346 27.69 -4.88 -6.50
N GLY A 347 27.83 -6.18 -6.81
CA GLY A 347 28.85 -7.06 -6.23
C GLY A 347 30.25 -6.93 -6.85
N SER A 348 30.39 -6.32 -8.04
CA SER A 348 31.65 -6.31 -8.79
C SER A 348 31.91 -4.98 -9.52
N SER A 349 32.27 -3.92 -8.78
CA SER A 349 33.14 -2.84 -9.29
C SER A 349 33.63 -1.90 -8.19
N SER A 350 34.69 -2.31 -7.49
CA SER A 350 35.76 -1.33 -7.25
C SER A 350 36.28 -0.90 -8.62
N SER A 351 36.32 0.41 -8.88
CA SER A 351 36.52 1.01 -10.22
C SER A 351 35.36 0.71 -11.18
N SER A 352 34.55 1.71 -11.57
CA SER A 352 35.03 2.73 -12.50
C SER A 352 34.30 4.07 -12.39
N ASN A 353 35.03 5.15 -12.69
CA ASN A 353 34.47 6.49 -12.82
C ASN A 353 33.58 6.60 -14.07
N THR A 354 32.26 6.53 -13.93
CA THR A 354 31.32 7.02 -14.96
C THR A 354 31.22 8.56 -14.93
N LEU A 355 32.39 9.21 -15.03
CA LEU A 355 32.50 10.62 -15.31
C LEU A 355 32.28 10.85 -16.80
N MET A 356 31.25 11.65 -17.11
CA MET A 356 30.96 12.12 -18.45
C MET A 356 32.07 13.08 -18.95
N THR A 357 33.07 12.55 -19.64
CA THR A 357 33.87 13.28 -20.62
C THR A 357 33.81 12.56 -21.95
N ARG A 358 32.87 12.97 -22.81
CA ARG A 358 32.73 12.45 -24.18
C ARG A 358 33.85 13.02 -25.05
N ASN A 359 35.02 12.41 -24.98
CA ASN A 359 36.05 12.58 -26.00
C ASN A 359 35.75 11.64 -27.16
N SER A 360 35.80 12.19 -28.37
CA SER A 360 35.57 11.47 -29.62
C SER A 360 36.68 10.44 -29.90
N SER A 361 36.38 9.56 -30.86
CA SER A 361 37.19 8.44 -31.41
C SER A 361 37.29 7.15 -30.57
N ASP A 362 36.95 6.07 -31.30
CA ASP A 362 37.24 4.64 -31.14
C ASP A 362 36.30 3.72 -30.34
N ASN A 363 36.02 2.60 -31.02
CA ASN A 363 35.28 1.37 -30.65
C ASN A 363 33.73 1.42 -30.63
N VAL A 364 33.13 0.68 -31.57
CA VAL A 364 31.70 0.69 -31.91
C VAL A 364 30.90 -0.48 -31.29
N ASP A 365 31.57 -1.46 -30.66
CA ASP A 365 30.97 -2.78 -30.40
C ASP A 365 30.55 -3.05 -28.93
N ASP A 366 30.84 -2.14 -27.99
CA ASP A 366 30.59 -2.37 -26.55
C ASP A 366 29.28 -1.71 -26.03
N GLY A 367 28.61 -0.91 -26.87
CA GLY A 367 27.42 -0.13 -26.49
C GLY A 367 26.16 -0.98 -26.20
N TYR A 368 26.05 -2.16 -26.80
CA TYR A 368 24.83 -3.00 -26.71
C TYR A 368 24.72 -3.78 -25.39
N LYS A 369 25.83 -4.16 -24.75
CA LYS A 369 25.80 -4.90 -23.47
C LYS A 369 25.53 -3.99 -22.29
N SER A 370 26.24 -2.87 -22.21
CA SER A 370 26.07 -1.85 -21.15
C SER A 370 24.63 -1.35 -21.08
N GLY A 371 23.97 -1.14 -22.23
CA GLY A 371 22.57 -0.76 -22.29
C GLY A 371 21.62 -1.81 -21.70
N PHE A 372 21.85 -3.11 -21.95
CA PHE A 372 20.97 -4.17 -21.46
C PHE A 372 21.07 -4.35 -19.93
N GLU A 373 22.29 -4.34 -19.40
CA GLU A 373 22.54 -4.40 -17.95
C GLU A 373 22.00 -3.17 -17.20
N GLU A 374 22.05 -1.98 -17.80
CA GLU A 374 21.48 -0.77 -17.19
C GLU A 374 19.94 -0.80 -17.13
N HIS A 375 19.27 -1.46 -18.08
CA HIS A 375 17.81 -1.64 -18.05
C HIS A 375 17.40 -2.66 -16.98
N ASP A 376 18.03 -3.84 -16.96
CA ASP A 376 17.76 -4.88 -15.96
C ASP A 376 18.01 -4.37 -14.53
N PHE A 377 19.10 -3.61 -14.33
CA PHE A 377 19.39 -2.95 -13.06
C PHE A 377 18.32 -1.96 -12.61
N LYS A 378 17.77 -1.14 -13.52
CA LYS A 378 16.67 -0.22 -13.21
C LYS A 378 15.39 -0.99 -12.89
N ASP A 379 15.07 -2.03 -13.66
CA ASP A 379 13.89 -2.86 -13.46
C ASP A 379 13.90 -3.60 -12.11
N GLU A 380 15.05 -4.14 -11.69
CA GLU A 380 15.21 -4.74 -10.35
C GLU A 380 15.08 -3.71 -9.21
N VAL A 381 15.54 -2.48 -9.42
CA VAL A 381 15.34 -1.39 -8.45
C VAL A 381 13.85 -1.02 -8.38
N TYR A 382 13.13 -1.01 -9.50
CA TYR A 382 11.68 -0.85 -9.49
C TYR A 382 10.97 -2.02 -8.76
N VAL A 383 11.41 -3.27 -8.92
CA VAL A 383 10.90 -4.41 -8.11
C VAL A 383 11.14 -4.17 -6.61
N THR A 384 12.36 -3.80 -6.22
CA THR A 384 12.73 -3.56 -4.82
C THR A 384 11.91 -2.41 -4.20
N THR A 385 11.74 -1.30 -4.91
CA THR A 385 10.92 -0.17 -4.43
C THR A 385 9.44 -0.51 -4.30
N MET A 386 8.90 -1.38 -5.17
CA MET A 386 7.54 -1.91 -5.01
C MET A 386 7.43 -2.89 -3.84
N ALA A 387 8.47 -3.70 -3.56
CA ALA A 387 8.51 -4.60 -2.41
C ALA A 387 8.52 -3.82 -1.09
N CYS A 388 9.28 -2.72 -0.99
CA CYS A 388 9.22 -1.81 0.16
C CYS A 388 7.81 -1.26 0.39
N LYS A 389 7.12 -0.83 -0.67
CA LYS A 389 5.73 -0.33 -0.58
C LYS A 389 4.72 -1.42 -0.19
N ALA A 390 4.90 -2.65 -0.66
CA ALA A 390 4.06 -3.77 -0.26
C ALA A 390 4.21 -4.08 1.24
N ILE A 391 5.44 -4.10 1.76
CA ILE A 391 5.69 -4.30 3.20
C ILE A 391 5.21 -3.10 4.02
N GLU A 392 5.36 -1.87 3.52
CA GLU A 392 4.79 -0.66 4.12
C GLU A 392 3.27 -0.83 4.36
N GLU A 393 2.52 -1.27 3.34
CA GLU A 393 1.07 -1.47 3.47
C GLU A 393 0.73 -2.64 4.42
N MET A 394 1.42 -3.78 4.29
CA MET A 394 1.28 -4.90 5.24
C MET A 394 1.55 -4.47 6.69
N CYS A 395 2.50 -3.56 6.93
CA CYS A 395 2.79 -3.03 8.27
C CYS A 395 1.71 -2.06 8.77
N LYS A 396 1.12 -1.23 7.91
CA LYS A 396 -0.02 -0.38 8.27
C LYS A 396 -1.24 -1.20 8.69
N ASN A 397 -1.50 -2.30 7.97
CA ASN A 397 -2.70 -3.12 8.11
C ASN A 397 -2.61 -4.28 9.12
N ALA A 398 -1.41 -4.72 9.52
CA ALA A 398 -1.22 -5.79 10.50
C ALA A 398 -0.45 -5.36 11.77
N GLY A 399 0.06 -4.13 11.78
CA GLY A 399 0.66 -3.49 12.95
C GLY A 399 1.70 -4.36 13.67
N ASP A 400 1.45 -4.62 14.96
CA ASP A 400 2.38 -5.32 15.84
C ASP A 400 2.63 -6.81 15.46
N PHE A 401 1.78 -7.44 14.63
CA PHE A 401 2.02 -8.78 14.08
C PHE A 401 3.29 -8.85 13.20
N MET A 402 3.73 -7.70 12.67
CA MET A 402 4.95 -7.60 11.86
C MET A 402 6.24 -7.48 12.68
N ALA A 403 6.17 -7.32 14.01
CA ALA A 403 7.32 -7.02 14.87
C ALA A 403 8.50 -8.01 14.73
N SER A 404 8.25 -9.30 14.99
CA SER A 404 9.27 -10.35 14.93
C SER A 404 9.78 -10.60 13.51
N ARG A 405 8.90 -10.44 12.52
CA ARG A 405 9.20 -10.55 11.08
C ARG A 405 10.18 -9.47 10.66
N VAL A 406 9.87 -8.21 10.98
CA VAL A 406 10.73 -7.05 10.70
C VAL A 406 12.05 -7.14 11.44
N GLU A 407 12.07 -7.58 12.70
CA GLU A 407 13.30 -7.79 13.48
C GLU A 407 14.28 -8.75 12.79
N SER A 408 13.77 -9.84 12.20
CA SER A 408 14.60 -10.82 11.50
C SER A 408 15.26 -10.25 10.22
N GLU A 409 14.60 -9.30 9.55
CA GLU A 409 15.03 -8.77 8.25
C GLU A 409 15.74 -7.41 8.32
N PHE A 410 15.55 -6.65 9.41
CA PHE A 410 16.18 -5.35 9.60
C PHE A 410 17.72 -5.36 9.44
N PRO A 411 18.49 -6.38 9.88
CA PRO A 411 19.93 -6.43 9.63
C PRO A 411 20.30 -6.55 8.13
N ARG A 412 19.40 -7.08 7.27
CA ARG A 412 19.56 -6.99 5.81
C ARG A 412 19.23 -5.57 5.36
N TRP A 413 18.06 -5.04 5.70
CA TRP A 413 17.61 -3.71 5.24
C TRP A 413 18.53 -2.57 5.68
N LYS A 414 19.09 -2.61 6.90
CA LYS A 414 20.10 -1.66 7.39
C LYS A 414 21.35 -1.63 6.50
N ARG A 415 21.87 -2.81 6.10
CA ARG A 415 23.00 -2.90 5.15
C ARG A 415 22.63 -2.36 3.78
N ILE A 416 21.36 -2.49 3.38
CA ILE A 416 20.86 -1.93 2.13
C ILE A 416 20.80 -0.39 2.22
N TYR A 417 20.19 0.13 3.28
CA TYR A 417 20.10 1.55 3.55
C TYR A 417 21.47 2.23 3.56
N HIS A 418 22.44 1.71 4.32
CA HIS A 418 23.75 2.36 4.45
C HIS A 418 24.49 2.54 3.12
N ARG A 419 24.51 1.53 2.23
CA ARG A 419 25.20 1.65 0.94
C ARG A 419 24.48 2.58 -0.03
N ALA A 420 23.14 2.57 -0.01
CA ALA A 420 22.35 3.52 -0.80
C ALA A 420 22.57 4.95 -0.29
N TRP A 421 22.51 5.15 1.03
CA TRP A 421 22.77 6.42 1.70
C TRP A 421 24.18 6.95 1.43
N GLU A 422 25.22 6.11 1.47
CA GLU A 422 26.59 6.52 1.18
C GLU A 422 26.70 7.14 -0.23
N LYS A 423 26.07 6.54 -1.24
CA LYS A 423 26.02 7.09 -2.61
C LYS A 423 25.19 8.37 -2.69
N VAL A 424 24.02 8.40 -2.07
CA VAL A 424 23.13 9.57 -2.00
C VAL A 424 23.84 10.76 -1.33
N SER A 425 24.58 10.51 -0.26
CA SER A 425 25.35 11.50 0.50
C SER A 425 26.53 12.03 -0.32
N GLN A 426 27.32 11.14 -0.94
CA GLN A 426 28.41 11.53 -1.86
C GLN A 426 27.90 12.36 -3.06
N ASP A 427 26.73 12.03 -3.61
CA ASP A 427 26.17 12.76 -4.75
C ASP A 427 25.56 14.11 -4.33
N ALA A 428 24.99 14.21 -3.12
CA ALA A 428 24.57 15.47 -2.51
C ALA A 428 25.77 16.40 -2.24
N GLU A 429 26.87 15.87 -1.66
CA GLU A 429 28.11 16.61 -1.42
C GLU A 429 28.69 17.17 -2.73
N LYS A 430 28.86 16.32 -3.76
CA LYS A 430 29.32 16.76 -5.10
C LYS A 430 28.40 17.82 -5.72
N ALA A 431 27.09 17.76 -5.47
CA ALA A 431 26.15 18.77 -5.96
C ALA A 431 26.32 20.11 -5.22
N ILE A 432 26.50 20.09 -3.90
CA ILE A 432 26.82 21.26 -3.07
C ILE A 432 28.15 21.88 -3.51
N GLU A 433 29.19 21.07 -3.73
CA GLU A 433 30.49 21.52 -4.23
C GLU A 433 30.39 22.22 -5.60
N ARG A 434 29.72 21.60 -6.57
CA ARG A 434 29.47 22.20 -7.90
C ARG A 434 28.76 23.55 -7.78
N ARG A 435 27.76 23.64 -6.91
CA ARG A 435 27.03 24.89 -6.64
C ARG A 435 27.95 25.95 -6.01
N SER A 436 28.81 25.57 -5.06
CA SER A 436 29.80 26.48 -4.45
C SER A 436 30.81 27.04 -5.45
N GLN A 437 31.14 26.29 -6.51
CA GLN A 437 32.00 26.73 -7.60
C GLN A 437 31.26 27.63 -8.61
N GLN A 438 29.95 27.44 -8.79
CA GLN A 438 29.10 28.31 -9.61
C GLN A 438 28.79 29.64 -8.92
N THR A 439 28.45 29.66 -7.63
CA THR A 439 28.19 30.90 -6.88
C THR A 439 29.44 31.76 -6.73
N LYS A 440 30.64 31.16 -6.68
CA LYS A 440 31.91 31.90 -6.77
C LYS A 440 32.15 32.59 -8.13
N LYS A 441 31.39 32.23 -9.18
CA LYS A 441 31.42 32.90 -10.49
C LYS A 441 30.29 33.91 -10.72
N ALA A 442 29.19 33.83 -9.96
CA ALA A 442 28.04 34.73 -10.09
C ALA A 442 28.03 35.78 -8.96
N LYS A 443 28.25 37.06 -9.31
CA LYS A 443 28.21 38.18 -8.36
C LYS A 443 26.77 38.69 -8.13
N GLU A 444 25.91 37.90 -7.49
CA GLU A 444 24.69 38.44 -6.86
C GLU A 444 24.12 37.44 -5.83
N PRO A 445 23.95 37.81 -4.55
CA PRO A 445 23.35 36.95 -3.54
C PRO A 445 21.87 37.30 -3.31
N ASP A 446 20.96 36.54 -3.91
CA ASP A 446 19.55 36.57 -3.50
C ASP A 446 19.41 36.15 -2.03
N LEU A 447 18.73 36.98 -1.23
CA LEU A 447 18.59 36.79 0.22
C LEU A 447 17.86 35.48 0.59
N LEU A 448 17.00 34.96 -0.30
CA LEU A 448 16.33 33.66 -0.18
C LEU A 448 17.27 32.45 -0.37
N SER A 449 18.49 32.65 -0.86
CA SER A 449 19.49 31.59 -1.02
C SER A 449 20.21 31.25 0.30
N SER A 450 20.10 32.12 1.31
CA SER A 450 20.83 32.02 2.60
C SER A 450 20.54 30.76 3.43
N LEU A 451 19.40 30.11 3.20
CA LEU A 451 18.98 28.90 3.92
C LEU A 451 19.45 27.58 3.27
N GLY A 452 19.92 27.58 2.02
CA GLY A 452 20.34 26.37 1.29
C GLY A 452 19.21 25.39 0.89
N LEU A 453 18.15 25.30 1.71
CA LEU A 453 16.97 24.43 1.62
C LEU A 453 16.36 24.31 0.21
N SER A 454 16.19 25.42 -0.49
CA SER A 454 15.37 25.49 -1.70
C SER A 454 15.91 24.76 -2.93
N GLN A 455 17.14 24.20 -2.87
CA GLN A 455 17.74 23.45 -3.99
C GLN A 455 18.44 22.14 -3.59
N SER A 456 18.74 21.90 -2.30
CA SER A 456 19.13 20.56 -1.82
C SER A 456 17.96 19.58 -1.96
N LEU A 457 16.75 20.04 -1.63
CA LEU A 457 15.51 19.29 -1.75
C LEU A 457 15.19 18.93 -3.22
N SER A 458 15.47 19.83 -4.17
CA SER A 458 15.27 19.61 -5.61
C SER A 458 16.04 18.42 -6.19
N LEU A 459 17.15 18.00 -5.58
CA LEU A 459 17.89 16.79 -5.95
C LEU A 459 17.17 15.50 -5.55
N THR A 460 16.19 15.57 -4.66
CA THR A 460 15.39 14.43 -4.22
C THR A 460 14.06 14.31 -4.99
N THR A 461 13.57 15.41 -5.58
CA THR A 461 12.24 15.49 -6.23
C THR A 461 12.09 14.61 -7.48
N VAL A 462 10.87 14.15 -7.70
CA VAL A 462 10.39 13.67 -9.01
C VAL A 462 9.84 14.88 -9.77
N GLY A 463 10.38 15.19 -10.95
CA GLY A 463 9.79 16.18 -11.87
C GLY A 463 10.27 17.63 -11.73
N ALA A 464 11.46 17.90 -11.17
CA ALA A 464 12.06 19.24 -11.25
C ALA A 464 12.22 19.72 -12.71
N PRO A 465 11.98 21.01 -13.02
CA PRO A 465 11.88 21.51 -14.40
C PRO A 465 13.20 21.56 -15.18
N SER A 466 14.34 21.32 -14.54
CA SER A 466 15.60 21.02 -15.25
C SER A 466 15.66 19.53 -15.55
N GLY A 467 15.29 19.15 -16.78
CA GLY A 467 15.28 17.77 -17.31
C GLY A 467 16.66 17.12 -17.47
N ALA A 468 17.54 17.22 -16.47
CA ALA A 468 18.87 16.64 -16.45
C ALA A 468 19.05 15.79 -15.17
N ARG A 469 18.81 14.48 -15.32
CA ARG A 469 19.14 13.41 -14.34
C ARG A 469 18.26 13.34 -13.08
N ALA A 470 16.95 13.42 -13.26
CA ALA A 470 16.05 12.74 -12.33
C ALA A 470 16.40 11.24 -12.29
N PHE A 471 16.34 10.63 -11.11
CA PHE A 471 16.41 9.18 -10.87
C PHE A 471 17.77 8.50 -11.11
N THR A 472 18.73 8.63 -10.17
CA THR A 472 19.66 7.52 -9.94
C THR A 472 18.95 6.44 -9.11
N PRO A 473 19.16 5.14 -9.40
CA PRO A 473 18.50 4.05 -8.67
C PRO A 473 18.84 4.01 -7.17
N HIS A 474 19.91 4.68 -6.73
CA HIS A 474 20.24 4.79 -5.31
C HIS A 474 19.31 5.73 -4.56
N HIS A 475 18.92 6.87 -5.15
CA HIS A 475 17.95 7.77 -4.55
C HIS A 475 16.57 7.13 -4.42
N SER A 476 16.12 6.36 -5.42
CA SER A 476 14.79 5.72 -5.37
C SER A 476 14.73 4.59 -4.35
N LEU A 477 15.76 3.74 -4.29
CA LEU A 477 15.87 2.69 -3.28
C LEU A 477 15.95 3.29 -1.85
N TRP A 478 16.79 4.32 -1.66
CA TRP A 478 16.92 5.01 -0.38
C TRP A 478 15.60 5.67 0.06
N ARG A 479 14.89 6.38 -0.84
CA ARG A 479 13.57 6.95 -0.52
C ARG A 479 12.55 5.88 -0.12
N ALA A 480 12.52 4.74 -0.81
CA ALA A 480 11.59 3.66 -0.50
C ALA A 480 11.92 2.95 0.83
N LEU A 481 13.20 2.86 1.21
CA LEU A 481 13.58 2.40 2.56
C LEU A 481 13.27 3.44 3.64
N LEU A 482 13.39 4.75 3.35
CA LEU A 482 12.97 5.79 4.29
C LEU A 482 11.47 5.73 4.59
N THR A 483 10.59 5.64 3.57
CA THR A 483 9.14 5.57 3.83
C THR A 483 8.77 4.32 4.63
N LEU A 484 9.33 3.17 4.25
CA LEU A 484 9.22 1.94 5.03
C LEU A 484 9.64 2.17 6.49
N PHE A 485 10.83 2.74 6.75
CA PHE A 485 11.31 3.03 8.11
C PHE A 485 10.40 3.98 8.90
N MET A 486 9.78 5.00 8.27
CA MET A 486 8.75 5.82 8.93
C MET A 486 7.57 4.96 9.40
N THR A 487 7.05 4.12 8.52
CA THR A 487 5.87 3.30 8.82
C THR A 487 6.15 2.19 9.85
N LEU A 488 7.39 1.70 9.93
CA LEU A 488 7.81 0.80 11.00
C LEU A 488 7.79 1.49 12.37
N LEU A 489 8.26 2.75 12.46
CA LEU A 489 8.20 3.53 13.70
C LEU A 489 6.76 3.83 14.13
N THR A 490 5.85 4.12 13.19
CA THR A 490 4.46 4.48 13.52
C THR A 490 3.53 3.30 13.72
N HIS A 491 3.70 2.17 13.02
CA HIS A 491 2.73 1.06 13.06
C HIS A 491 3.22 -0.21 13.79
N VAL A 492 4.53 -0.43 13.96
CA VAL A 492 5.08 -1.74 14.41
C VAL A 492 5.87 -1.61 15.72
N ARG A 493 5.75 -2.57 16.65
CA ARG A 493 6.52 -2.58 17.92
C ARG A 493 7.92 -3.07 17.62
N LEU A 494 8.89 -2.16 17.58
CA LEU A 494 10.29 -2.47 17.34
C LEU A 494 11.06 -2.64 18.66
N PRO A 495 12.16 -3.40 18.70
CA PRO A 495 13.14 -3.31 19.79
C PRO A 495 13.72 -1.89 19.88
N LEU A 496 13.98 -1.40 21.10
CA LEU A 496 14.49 -0.04 21.33
C LEU A 496 15.74 0.27 20.50
N SER A 497 16.72 -0.65 20.52
CA SER A 497 17.95 -0.52 19.74
C SER A 497 17.72 -0.39 18.24
N MET A 498 16.61 -0.92 17.71
CA MET A 498 16.26 -0.86 16.30
C MET A 498 15.59 0.46 15.93
N GLY A 499 14.62 0.91 16.74
CA GLY A 499 13.98 2.22 16.58
C GLY A 499 14.99 3.37 16.71
N ASP A 500 15.87 3.30 17.69
CA ASP A 500 16.89 4.34 17.93
C ASP A 500 17.87 4.47 16.75
N GLN A 501 18.24 3.35 16.12
CA GLN A 501 19.06 3.35 14.90
C GLN A 501 18.33 3.95 13.70
N ILE A 502 17.02 3.68 13.56
CA ILE A 502 16.20 4.32 12.52
C ILE A 502 16.16 5.83 12.77
N CYS A 503 15.89 6.29 14.00
CA CYS A 503 15.94 7.71 14.35
C CYS A 503 17.30 8.35 14.03
N GLU A 504 18.43 7.67 14.24
CA GLU A 504 19.75 8.17 13.82
C GLU A 504 19.86 8.30 12.29
N PHE A 505 19.34 7.34 11.52
CA PHE A 505 19.32 7.43 10.04
C PHE A 505 18.49 8.62 9.55
N LEU A 506 17.31 8.84 10.15
CA LEU A 506 16.41 9.94 9.81
C LEU A 506 17.03 11.29 10.18
N GLY A 507 17.59 11.41 11.38
CA GLY A 507 18.28 12.61 11.83
C GLY A 507 19.49 12.95 10.95
N VAL A 508 20.31 11.96 10.57
CA VAL A 508 21.46 12.17 9.66
C VAL A 508 21.01 12.69 8.29
N TRP A 509 19.90 12.15 7.76
CA TRP A 509 19.30 12.69 6.55
C TRP A 509 18.81 14.14 6.72
N ILE A 510 17.99 14.42 7.74
CA ILE A 510 17.41 15.75 7.95
C ILE A 510 18.50 16.80 8.17
N ALA A 511 19.53 16.51 8.95
CA ALA A 511 20.63 17.45 9.17
C ALA A 511 21.50 17.69 7.92
N GLN A 512 21.67 16.71 7.02
CA GLN A 512 22.43 16.92 5.78
C GLN A 512 21.62 17.69 4.71
N PHE A 513 20.30 17.54 4.66
CA PHE A 513 19.45 18.14 3.62
C PHE A 513 18.74 19.43 4.04
N ALA A 514 18.24 19.49 5.27
CA ALA A 514 17.53 20.64 5.84
C ALA A 514 18.38 21.49 6.80
N GLY A 515 19.48 20.94 7.31
CA GLY A 515 20.36 21.58 8.29
C GLY A 515 19.93 21.33 9.74
N PRO A 516 20.87 21.31 10.69
CA PRO A 516 20.59 20.96 12.09
C PRO A 516 19.71 21.98 12.83
N GLU A 517 19.63 23.22 12.35
CA GLU A 517 18.78 24.27 12.93
C GLU A 517 17.30 24.12 12.53
N HIS A 518 16.99 23.36 11.47
CA HIS A 518 15.61 23.21 10.97
C HIS A 518 14.67 22.58 12.00
N TYR A 519 15.16 21.62 12.79
CA TYR A 519 14.37 21.01 13.87
C TYR A 519 13.99 22.03 14.95
N PHE A 520 14.93 22.88 15.36
CA PHE A 520 14.65 23.91 16.38
C PHE A 520 13.70 24.99 15.85
N PHE A 521 13.82 25.38 14.59
CA PHE A 521 12.87 26.27 13.93
C PHE A 521 11.47 25.64 13.81
N TYR A 522 11.39 24.36 13.43
CA TYR A 522 10.13 23.62 13.35
C TYR A 522 9.43 23.53 14.72
N HIS A 523 10.17 23.19 15.79
CA HIS A 523 9.62 23.12 17.13
C HIS A 523 9.22 24.52 17.64
N GLN A 524 9.98 25.57 17.32
CA GLN A 524 9.60 26.95 17.66
C GLN A 524 8.31 27.37 16.94
N GLN A 525 8.21 27.14 15.62
CA GLN A 525 6.98 27.39 14.87
C GLN A 525 5.80 26.60 15.43
N SER A 526 5.98 25.32 15.76
CA SER A 526 4.96 24.46 16.38
C SER A 526 4.43 25.01 17.71
N THR A 527 5.26 25.71 18.49
CA THR A 527 4.81 26.42 19.70
C THR A 527 4.14 27.77 19.41
N GLU A 528 4.37 28.36 18.23
CA GLU A 528 3.81 29.65 17.79
C GLU A 528 2.57 29.50 16.87
N THR A 529 2.13 28.28 16.52
CA THR A 529 1.12 27.98 15.47
C THR A 529 -0.29 28.54 15.67
N ASN A 530 -0.58 29.31 16.73
CA ASN A 530 -1.87 29.96 16.88
C ASN A 530 -2.02 31.25 16.04
N ASN A 531 -0.98 31.74 15.34
CA ASN A 531 -1.06 33.10 14.75
C ASN A 531 -0.40 33.42 13.38
N ARG A 532 0.21 32.48 12.65
CA ARG A 532 0.71 32.75 11.28
C ARG A 532 0.56 31.57 10.31
N ARG A 533 -0.28 31.74 9.27
CA ARG A 533 -0.44 30.80 8.13
C ARG A 533 -0.06 31.39 6.76
N ASP A 534 0.47 32.61 6.72
CA ASP A 534 0.62 33.38 5.47
C ASP A 534 2.08 33.57 5.01
N SER A 535 2.67 32.49 4.49
CA SER A 535 3.69 32.55 3.42
C SER A 535 3.94 31.15 2.83
N LYS A 536 3.02 30.64 2.00
CA LYS A 536 3.20 29.33 1.36
C LYS A 536 4.39 29.35 0.38
N PRO A 537 5.40 28.46 0.53
CA PRO A 537 6.45 28.28 -0.46
C PRO A 537 5.90 27.68 -1.77
N PRO A 538 6.67 27.69 -2.89
CA PRO A 538 6.23 27.07 -4.12
C PRO A 538 5.95 25.57 -3.96
N SER A 539 4.93 25.07 -4.65
CA SER A 539 4.31 23.75 -4.43
C SER A 539 5.25 22.55 -4.51
N SER A 540 6.34 22.63 -5.27
CA SER A 540 7.36 21.56 -5.35
C SER A 540 8.22 21.45 -4.08
N LEU A 541 8.51 22.56 -3.41
CA LEU A 541 9.26 22.55 -2.14
C LEU A 541 8.36 22.17 -0.95
N GLN A 542 7.06 22.43 -1.05
CA GLN A 542 6.10 22.05 0.00
C GLN A 542 6.12 20.54 0.25
N ILE A 543 6.08 19.71 -0.79
CA ILE A 543 6.05 18.23 -0.67
C ILE A 543 7.28 17.69 0.09
N ASP A 544 8.47 18.26 -0.16
CA ASP A 544 9.69 17.83 0.52
C ASP A 544 9.76 18.34 1.97
N ILE A 545 9.25 19.56 2.24
CA ILE A 545 9.13 20.10 3.60
C ILE A 545 8.12 19.27 4.40
N ASP A 546 6.96 18.95 3.83
CA ASP A 546 5.93 18.08 4.43
C ASP A 546 6.51 16.67 4.72
N SER A 547 7.40 16.17 3.85
CA SER A 547 8.10 14.89 4.05
C SER A 547 9.09 14.95 5.22
N VAL A 548 9.80 16.06 5.40
CA VAL A 548 10.71 16.31 6.53
C VAL A 548 9.95 16.56 7.83
N GLU A 549 8.83 17.29 7.79
CA GLU A 549 7.93 17.46 8.93
C GLU A 549 7.31 16.12 9.37
N SER A 550 6.81 15.33 8.42
CA SER A 550 6.31 13.97 8.67
C SER A 550 7.38 13.11 9.35
N ALA A 551 8.62 13.15 8.86
CA ALA A 551 9.76 12.46 9.46
C ALA A 551 10.04 12.90 10.91
N ILE A 552 10.07 14.21 11.18
CA ILE A 552 10.24 14.72 12.54
C ILE A 552 9.09 14.23 13.43
N ARG A 553 7.85 14.25 12.94
CA ARG A 553 6.68 13.76 13.66
C ARG A 553 6.78 12.28 13.99
N THR A 554 7.24 11.41 13.08
CA THR A 554 7.42 9.97 13.36
C THR A 554 8.58 9.68 14.32
N MET A 555 9.63 10.50 14.30
CA MET A 555 10.69 10.43 15.30
C MET A 555 10.17 10.85 16.69
N GLU A 556 9.33 11.89 16.77
CA GLU A 556 8.72 12.34 18.02
C GLU A 556 7.62 11.41 18.55
N THR A 557 6.89 10.67 17.70
CA THR A 557 5.95 9.63 18.17
C THR A 557 6.69 8.45 18.79
N TRP A 558 7.86 8.08 18.24
CA TRP A 558 8.75 7.07 18.82
C TRP A 558 9.39 7.55 20.14
N ASN A 559 10.21 8.61 20.07
CA ASN A 559 10.88 9.19 21.23
C ASN A 559 11.31 10.65 20.95
N ALA A 560 10.59 11.60 21.55
CA ALA A 560 10.89 13.03 21.43
C ALA A 560 12.23 13.43 22.07
N ASP A 561 12.62 12.84 23.20
CA ASP A 561 13.86 13.20 23.91
C ASP A 561 15.10 12.73 23.12
N LEU A 562 15.02 11.54 22.50
CA LEU A 562 16.04 11.04 21.57
C LEU A 562 16.13 11.92 20.31
N THR A 563 14.99 12.30 19.74
CA THR A 563 14.91 13.18 18.57
C THR A 563 15.64 14.49 18.82
N TRP A 564 15.34 15.15 19.95
CA TRP A 564 16.02 16.37 20.38
C TRP A 564 17.53 16.15 20.56
N PHE A 565 17.94 15.04 21.20
CA PHE A 565 19.35 14.73 21.42
C PHE A 565 20.13 14.53 20.10
N ILE A 566 19.55 13.85 19.11
CA ILE A 566 20.18 13.64 17.80
C ILE A 566 20.44 14.98 17.10
N PHE A 567 19.44 15.86 17.04
CA PHE A 567 19.62 17.18 16.41
C PHE A 567 20.59 18.07 17.18
N GLN A 568 20.59 18.02 18.53
CA GLN A 568 21.55 18.75 19.35
C GLN A 568 22.99 18.23 19.15
N LYS A 569 23.20 16.90 19.02
CA LYS A 569 24.49 16.27 18.68
C LYS A 569 25.00 16.73 17.31
N GLN A 570 24.12 16.84 16.32
CA GLN A 570 24.49 17.30 14.97
C GLN A 570 24.79 18.80 14.92
N ARG A 571 24.01 19.60 15.67
CA ARG A 571 24.24 21.03 15.85
C ARG A 571 25.62 21.31 16.46
N THR A 572 26.00 20.59 17.52
CA THR A 572 27.33 20.75 18.14
C THR A 572 28.46 20.27 17.23
N GLN A 573 28.25 19.24 16.39
CA GLN A 573 29.22 18.83 15.37
C GLN A 573 29.46 19.92 14.32
N VAL A 574 28.40 20.53 13.79
CA VAL A 574 28.52 21.64 12.81
C VAL A 574 29.15 22.89 13.44
N LEU A 575 28.81 23.20 14.69
CA LEU A 575 29.45 24.28 15.45
C LEU A 575 30.94 23.99 15.74
N GLY A 576 31.32 22.73 15.99
CA GLY A 576 32.71 22.32 16.17
C GLY A 576 33.55 22.48 14.89
N LEU A 577 33.01 22.08 13.75
CA LEU A 577 33.67 22.22 12.44
C LEU A 577 33.82 23.70 12.01
N THR A 578 32.81 24.53 12.30
CA THR A 578 32.87 25.99 12.03
C THR A 578 33.74 26.75 13.03
N ALA A 579 33.92 26.24 14.25
CA ALA A 579 34.90 26.76 15.21
C ALA A 579 36.35 26.40 14.82
N GLN A 580 36.63 25.17 14.39
CA GLN A 580 37.97 24.76 13.96
C GLN A 580 38.47 25.47 12.69
N THR A 581 37.57 25.90 11.81
CA THR A 581 37.92 26.71 10.63
C THR A 581 38.20 28.18 10.95
N ARG A 582 37.98 28.63 12.19
CA ARG A 582 38.49 29.91 12.71
C ARG A 582 39.82 29.70 13.44
N THR A 583 40.93 29.73 12.71
CA THR A 583 42.26 29.84 13.32
C THR A 583 42.38 31.10 14.19
N PRO A 584 43.16 31.05 15.29
CA PRO A 584 42.98 31.99 16.40
C PRO A 584 43.55 33.37 16.10
N GLN A 585 42.70 34.39 16.06
CA GLN A 585 43.14 35.77 16.28
C GLN A 585 43.33 36.00 17.78
N VAL A 586 44.61 36.02 18.18
CA VAL A 586 45.23 36.69 19.34
C VAL A 586 44.45 36.61 20.68
N PRO A 587 44.99 35.97 21.74
CA PRO A 587 44.36 36.01 23.05
C PRO A 587 44.42 37.43 23.62
N LYS A 588 43.29 38.14 23.58
CA LYS A 588 43.06 39.23 24.55
C LYS A 588 42.85 38.57 25.91
N MET A 589 43.88 38.66 26.76
CA MET A 589 43.68 38.60 28.20
C MET A 589 42.72 39.73 28.59
N THR A 590 41.46 39.38 28.84
CA THR A 590 40.62 40.07 29.81
C THR A 590 40.57 39.17 31.03
N GLU A 591 41.18 39.63 32.11
CA GLU A 591 41.09 38.97 33.41
C GLU A 591 39.61 38.80 33.78
N VAL A 592 39.18 37.55 33.98
CA VAL A 592 37.90 37.27 34.62
C VAL A 592 38.17 37.35 36.10
N ASP A 593 37.79 38.47 36.70
CA ASP A 593 37.80 38.63 38.16
C ASP A 593 36.81 37.60 38.75
N GLU A 594 37.30 36.69 39.59
CA GLU A 594 36.51 35.58 40.17
C GLU A 594 35.58 36.09 41.28
N GLY A 595 34.59 36.90 40.90
CA GLY A 595 33.48 37.31 41.75
C GLY A 595 32.54 36.14 42.04
N ALA A 596 32.67 35.55 43.23
CA ALA A 596 31.86 34.42 43.68
C ALA A 596 30.34 34.67 43.59
N LEU A 597 29.59 33.58 43.37
CA LEU A 597 28.14 33.43 43.18
C LEU A 597 27.23 34.26 44.12
N LYS A 598 27.15 35.58 43.93
CA LYS A 598 26.17 36.46 44.58
C LYS A 598 25.41 37.30 43.55
N ALA A 599 24.07 37.22 43.65
CA ALA A 599 23.06 37.89 42.83
C ALA A 599 22.73 37.27 41.45
N TRP A 600 22.02 36.13 41.47
CA TRP A 600 20.95 35.89 40.50
C TRP A 600 19.62 36.43 41.06
N SER A 601 18.94 37.28 40.28
CA SER A 601 17.57 37.73 40.53
C SER A 601 16.78 37.65 39.23
N MET A 602 15.60 37.02 39.25
CA MET A 602 14.73 36.99 38.06
C MET A 602 14.18 38.40 37.76
N PRO A 603 14.14 38.84 36.48
CA PRO A 603 13.51 40.10 36.13
C PRO A 603 12.00 40.06 36.42
N GLY A 604 11.50 41.01 37.21
CA GLY A 604 10.06 41.22 37.44
C GLY A 604 9.53 40.80 38.81
N SER A 605 10.27 40.01 39.61
CA SER A 605 9.91 39.72 41.00
C SER A 605 10.95 40.31 41.97
N GLY A 606 10.53 41.25 42.81
CA GLY A 606 11.40 41.99 43.74
C GLY A 606 11.90 41.20 44.94
N LEU A 607 12.14 39.89 44.80
CA LEU A 607 12.58 38.99 45.86
C LEU A 607 14.07 38.66 45.68
N LYS A 608 14.87 38.94 46.72
CA LYS A 608 16.26 38.51 46.83
C LYS A 608 16.33 37.33 47.80
N PHE A 609 17.13 36.31 47.48
CA PHE A 609 17.48 35.29 48.46
C PHE A 609 18.34 35.89 49.57
N VAL A 610 18.07 35.48 50.81
CA VAL A 610 18.83 35.88 52.01
C VAL A 610 20.10 35.03 52.10
N ASP A 611 21.23 35.65 52.45
CA ASP A 611 22.51 34.95 52.64
C ASP A 611 22.40 33.87 53.74
N LEU A 612 22.89 32.66 53.43
CA LEU A 612 23.09 31.60 54.42
C LEU A 612 24.29 31.96 55.32
N VAL A 613 24.01 32.11 56.62
CA VAL A 613 25.04 32.20 57.67
C VAL A 613 25.31 30.79 58.19
N PHE A 614 26.59 30.42 58.23
CA PHE A 614 27.15 29.33 59.04
C PHE A 614 28.23 29.94 59.95
#